data_AF-A0A2R4FJP4-F1
#
_entry.id   AF-A0A2R4FJP4-F1
#
_cell.length_a   1.000
_cell.length_b   1.000
_cell.length_c   1.000
_cell.angle_alpha   90.00
_cell.angle_beta   90.00
_cell.angle_gamma   90.00
#
_symmetry.space_group_name_H-M   'P 1'
#
loop_
_entity.id
_entity.type
_entity.pdbx_description
1 polymer ?
#
loop_
_entity_poly.entity_id
_entity_poly.type
_entity_poly.pdbx_seq_one_letter_code
_entity_poly.pdbx_strand_id
1 'polypeptide(L)'
;MGNASAAGSTTRAPVNSTITGEPLPEGYKYDDNGRLHGPDGGYAKDPTAPPGAHNRDTEYPGGYRESTHDEMARRYTVEGAVAGEWPRSPGGQRVPKEDLTWLDDNGEVIDVPEGDAITYEHNKPVVQDWNENGRFNTRQYRNDWYNNVDNLQPMLRSENSRGGATLGLRYEQETGDGYTAS
;
A
#
# COMPACT_ATOMS: atom_id res chain seq x y z
N MET A 1 -10.20 -45.94 -48.39
CA MET A 1 -10.66 -45.87 -47.00
C MET A 1 -9.74 -44.91 -46.27
N GLY A 2 -10.15 -43.65 -46.09
CA GLY A 2 -9.39 -42.66 -45.33
C GLY A 2 -10.31 -42.09 -44.26
N ASN A 3 -10.10 -42.50 -43.01
CA ASN A 3 -10.84 -41.99 -41.86
C ASN A 3 -10.26 -40.61 -41.50
N ALA A 4 -11.08 -39.57 -41.64
CA ALA A 4 -10.82 -38.27 -41.06
C ALA A 4 -11.34 -38.28 -39.62
N SER A 5 -10.43 -38.34 -38.65
CA SER A 5 -10.75 -38.11 -37.24
C SER A 5 -10.91 -36.60 -37.03
N ALA A 6 -12.15 -36.14 -36.89
CA ALA A 6 -12.44 -34.79 -36.42
C ALA A 6 -12.07 -34.71 -34.93
N ALA A 7 -11.04 -33.94 -34.60
CA ALA A 7 -10.75 -33.53 -33.23
C ALA A 7 -11.87 -32.58 -32.79
N GLY A 8 -12.80 -33.09 -31.98
CA GLY A 8 -13.81 -32.26 -31.33
C GLY A 8 -13.14 -31.33 -30.34
N SER A 9 -13.01 -30.05 -30.70
CA SER A 9 -12.67 -28.99 -29.76
C SER A 9 -13.90 -28.73 -28.90
N THR A 10 -13.99 -29.39 -27.75
CA THR A 10 -14.97 -29.08 -26.71
C THR A 10 -14.59 -27.74 -26.09
N THR A 11 -15.05 -26.65 -26.68
CA THR A 11 -15.06 -25.35 -26.01
C THR A 11 -15.89 -25.51 -24.73
N ARG A 12 -15.23 -25.56 -23.58
CA ARG A 12 -15.90 -25.50 -22.29
C ARG A 12 -16.69 -24.20 -22.24
N ALA A 13 -17.90 -24.26 -21.69
CA ALA A 13 -18.68 -23.05 -21.44
C ALA A 13 -17.82 -22.06 -20.63
N PRO A 14 -17.87 -20.76 -20.94
CA PRO A 14 -17.10 -19.76 -20.23
C PRO A 14 -17.50 -19.77 -18.75
N VAL A 15 -16.50 -19.66 -17.87
CA VAL A 15 -16.75 -19.43 -16.44
C VAL A 15 -17.18 -17.98 -16.31
N ASN A 16 -18.31 -17.71 -15.67
CA ASN A 16 -18.78 -16.35 -15.46
C ASN A 16 -18.26 -15.79 -14.15
N SER A 17 -17.96 -14.50 -14.13
CA SER A 17 -17.66 -13.72 -12.95
C SER A 17 -18.79 -13.87 -11.93
N THR A 18 -18.44 -14.19 -10.68
CA THR A 18 -19.38 -14.15 -9.56
C THR A 18 -19.69 -12.72 -9.10
N ILE A 19 -18.95 -11.72 -9.62
CA ILE A 19 -19.10 -10.30 -9.29
C ILE A 19 -20.01 -9.60 -10.29
N THR A 20 -19.74 -9.74 -11.58
CA THR A 20 -20.46 -9.01 -12.65
C THR A 20 -21.40 -9.89 -13.45
N GLY A 21 -21.26 -11.22 -13.37
CA GLY A 21 -22.00 -12.17 -14.21
C GLY A 21 -21.48 -12.27 -15.65
N GLU A 22 -20.46 -11.48 -16.01
CA GLU A 22 -19.85 -11.51 -17.35
C GLU A 22 -18.94 -12.73 -17.53
N PRO A 23 -18.80 -13.25 -18.77
CA PRO A 23 -17.88 -14.35 -19.05
C PRO A 23 -16.43 -13.92 -18.81
N LEU A 24 -15.70 -14.70 -18.01
CA LEU A 24 -14.28 -14.52 -17.78
C LEU A 24 -13.46 -14.98 -19.00
N PRO A 25 -12.26 -14.42 -19.21
CA PRO A 25 -11.34 -14.90 -20.24
C PRO A 25 -11.05 -16.40 -20.10
N GLU A 26 -10.65 -17.04 -21.20
CA GLU A 26 -10.29 -18.45 -21.19
C GLU A 26 -9.15 -18.76 -20.21
N GLY A 27 -9.25 -19.89 -19.51
CA GLY A 27 -8.25 -20.33 -18.52
C GLY A 27 -8.58 -19.94 -17.07
N TYR A 28 -9.54 -19.04 -16.85
CA TYR A 28 -10.01 -18.71 -15.52
C TYR A 28 -10.94 -19.79 -14.96
N LYS A 29 -10.83 -20.09 -13.66
CA LYS A 29 -11.68 -21.07 -12.96
C LYS A 29 -11.82 -20.76 -11.47
N TYR A 30 -12.97 -21.10 -10.89
CA TYR A 30 -13.12 -21.09 -9.43
C TYR A 30 -12.70 -22.44 -8.84
N ASP A 31 -12.06 -22.41 -7.67
CA ASP A 31 -11.86 -23.62 -6.85
C ASP A 31 -13.14 -23.97 -6.06
N ASP A 32 -13.12 -25.11 -5.36
CA ASP A 32 -14.25 -25.58 -4.54
C ASP A 32 -14.61 -24.63 -3.39
N ASN A 33 -13.71 -23.69 -3.04
CA ASN A 33 -13.92 -22.65 -2.03
C ASN A 33 -14.38 -21.31 -2.65
N GLY A 34 -14.65 -21.26 -3.96
CA GLY A 34 -15.07 -20.06 -4.67
C GLY A 34 -13.96 -19.03 -4.91
N ARG A 35 -12.68 -19.41 -4.84
CA ARG A 35 -11.54 -18.53 -5.17
C ARG A 35 -11.20 -18.62 -6.65
N LEU A 36 -10.95 -17.47 -7.27
CA LEU A 36 -10.63 -17.39 -8.69
C LEU A 36 -9.15 -17.70 -8.93
N HIS A 37 -8.90 -18.58 -9.91
CA HIS A 37 -7.58 -18.89 -10.43
C HIS A 37 -7.46 -18.43 -11.87
N GLY A 38 -6.28 -17.91 -12.23
CA GLY A 38 -5.94 -17.50 -13.58
C GLY A 38 -5.51 -18.66 -14.48
N PRO A 39 -5.19 -18.38 -15.76
CA PRO A 39 -4.75 -19.39 -16.73
C PRO A 39 -3.46 -20.12 -16.34
N ASP A 40 -2.63 -19.50 -15.52
CA ASP A 40 -1.41 -20.05 -14.92
C ASP A 40 -1.67 -20.96 -13.71
N GLY A 41 -2.92 -21.05 -13.26
CA GLY A 41 -3.34 -21.80 -12.07
C GLY A 41 -3.09 -21.08 -10.75
N GLY A 42 -2.50 -19.88 -10.77
CA GLY A 42 -2.32 -19.03 -9.59
C GLY A 42 -3.61 -18.33 -9.20
N TYR A 43 -3.67 -17.77 -7.99
CA TYR A 43 -4.78 -16.91 -7.59
C TYR A 43 -4.84 -15.68 -8.49
N ALA A 44 -6.04 -15.37 -8.99
CA ALA A 44 -6.26 -14.23 -9.87
C ALA A 44 -7.34 -13.31 -9.32
N LYS A 45 -7.22 -12.02 -9.65
CA LYS A 45 -8.34 -11.08 -9.51
C LYS A 45 -9.29 -11.28 -10.67
N ASP A 46 -10.57 -11.06 -10.41
CA ASP A 46 -11.58 -11.07 -11.46
C ASP A 46 -11.31 -9.90 -12.42
N PRO A 47 -10.98 -10.17 -13.70
CA PRO A 47 -10.64 -9.15 -14.68
C PRO A 47 -11.85 -8.36 -15.17
N THR A 48 -13.07 -8.84 -14.93
CA THR A 48 -14.30 -8.11 -15.26
C THR A 48 -14.85 -7.36 -14.06
N ALA A 49 -14.30 -7.58 -12.85
CA ALA A 49 -14.69 -6.81 -11.69
C ALA A 49 -14.52 -5.32 -11.98
N PRO A 50 -15.50 -4.48 -11.60
CA PRO A 50 -15.31 -3.05 -11.64
C PRO A 50 -14.03 -2.71 -10.85
N PRO A 51 -13.25 -1.71 -11.27
CA PRO A 51 -12.11 -1.25 -10.50
C PRO A 51 -12.52 -1.10 -9.04
N GLY A 52 -11.79 -1.75 -8.14
CA GLY A 52 -12.01 -1.53 -6.71
C GLY A 52 -11.89 -0.04 -6.44
N ALA A 53 -12.78 0.49 -5.58
CA ALA A 53 -12.77 1.92 -5.29
C ALA A 53 -11.37 2.33 -4.81
N HIS A 54 -10.82 3.39 -5.42
CA HIS A 54 -9.52 3.93 -5.07
C HIS A 54 -9.50 4.27 -3.58
N ASN A 55 -8.47 3.79 -2.89
CA ASN A 55 -8.24 4.02 -1.48
C ASN A 55 -6.73 3.97 -1.18
N ARG A 56 -6.34 4.25 0.06
CA ARG A 56 -4.91 4.27 0.46
C ARG A 56 -4.20 2.97 0.09
N ASP A 57 -4.82 1.83 0.36
CA ASP A 57 -4.18 0.52 0.22
C ASP A 57 -4.08 0.07 -1.23
N THR A 58 -4.99 0.52 -2.10
CA THR A 58 -4.88 0.28 -3.53
C THR A 58 -3.88 1.23 -4.17
N GLU A 59 -3.78 2.48 -3.71
CA GLU A 59 -3.06 3.54 -4.43
C GLU A 59 -1.67 3.85 -3.91
N TYR A 60 -1.36 3.55 -2.65
CA TYR A 60 -0.07 3.87 -2.04
C TYR A 60 0.59 2.61 -1.46
N PRO A 61 1.91 2.64 -1.17
CA PRO A 61 2.60 1.53 -0.52
C PRO A 61 1.96 1.13 0.82
N GLY A 62 2.01 -0.16 1.13
CA GLY A 62 1.56 -0.68 2.43
C GLY A 62 2.40 -0.19 3.61
N GLY A 63 3.66 0.16 3.38
CA GLY A 63 4.59 0.66 4.40
C GLY A 63 5.75 1.42 3.78
N TYR A 64 6.66 1.88 4.64
CA TYR A 64 7.80 2.71 4.25
C TYR A 64 9.00 1.87 3.81
N ARG A 65 9.88 2.48 3.01
CA ARG A 65 11.18 1.92 2.62
C ARG A 65 12.09 1.86 3.85
N GLU A 66 13.05 0.94 3.84
CA GLU A 66 14.08 0.87 4.88
C GLU A 66 14.86 2.19 4.99
N SER A 67 15.21 2.80 3.85
CA SER A 67 15.86 4.12 3.82
C SER A 67 15.01 5.23 4.45
N THR A 68 13.69 5.14 4.34
CA THR A 68 12.77 6.09 4.98
C THR A 68 12.79 5.89 6.49
N HIS A 69 12.79 4.64 6.97
CA HIS A 69 12.97 4.36 8.39
C HIS A 69 14.28 4.91 8.93
N ASP A 70 15.39 4.68 8.23
CA ASP A 70 16.72 5.14 8.64
C ASP A 70 16.78 6.66 8.75
N GLU A 71 16.24 7.35 7.76
CA GLU A 71 16.23 8.80 7.72
C GLU A 71 15.26 9.40 8.77
N MET A 72 14.11 8.77 9.02
CA MET A 72 13.21 9.18 10.11
C MET A 72 13.87 9.01 11.48
N ALA A 73 14.54 7.87 11.74
CA ALA A 73 15.28 7.68 12.97
C ALA A 73 16.44 8.70 13.08
N ARG A 74 17.17 8.94 11.99
CA ARG A 74 18.26 9.93 11.96
C ARG A 74 17.80 11.34 12.32
N ARG A 75 16.64 11.76 11.82
CA ARG A 75 16.10 13.12 12.02
C ARG A 75 15.41 13.29 13.37
N TYR A 76 14.63 12.29 13.78
CA TYR A 76 13.64 12.43 14.84
C TYR A 76 13.93 11.56 16.06
N THR A 77 15.16 11.08 16.23
CA THR A 77 15.57 10.43 17.48
C THR A 77 16.92 10.96 17.96
N VAL A 78 17.10 11.01 19.28
CA VAL A 78 18.37 11.44 19.88
C VAL A 78 19.50 10.50 19.45
N GLU A 79 19.26 9.19 19.48
CA GLU A 79 20.23 8.17 19.16
C GLU A 79 20.55 8.12 17.67
N GLY A 80 19.54 8.25 16.81
CA GLY A 80 19.71 8.27 15.36
C GLY A 80 20.46 9.49 14.86
N ALA A 81 20.28 10.65 15.50
CA ALA A 81 21.06 11.84 15.19
C ALA A 81 22.57 11.63 15.45
N VAL A 82 22.93 10.87 16.49
CA VAL A 82 24.32 10.52 16.81
C VAL A 82 24.85 9.44 15.85
N ALA A 83 24.04 8.43 15.54
CA ALA A 83 24.44 7.32 14.67
C ALA A 83 24.51 7.72 13.18
N GLY A 84 23.75 8.73 12.75
CA GLY A 84 23.62 9.11 11.34
C GLY A 84 22.68 8.22 10.53
N GLU A 85 22.03 7.24 11.16
CA GLU A 85 21.08 6.28 10.60
C GLU A 85 20.25 5.64 11.74
N TRP A 86 19.47 4.60 11.45
CA TRP A 86 18.80 3.84 12.51
C TRP A 86 19.83 3.19 13.45
N PRO A 87 19.81 3.48 14.77
CA PRO A 87 20.80 2.97 15.70
C PRO A 87 20.86 1.44 15.74
N ARG A 88 22.07 0.88 15.83
CA ARG A 88 22.29 -0.56 15.93
C ARG A 88 22.96 -0.90 17.26
N SER A 89 22.47 -1.96 17.87
CA SER A 89 23.12 -2.62 19.01
C SER A 89 24.52 -3.12 18.63
N PRO A 90 25.40 -3.45 19.60
CA PRO A 90 26.73 -4.01 19.32
C PRO A 90 26.72 -5.29 18.46
N GLY A 91 25.62 -6.04 18.45
CA GLY A 91 25.43 -7.22 17.60
C GLY A 91 24.98 -6.90 16.16
N GLY A 92 24.87 -5.62 15.77
CA GLY A 92 24.44 -5.17 14.44
C GLY A 92 22.92 -5.15 14.24
N GLN A 93 22.14 -5.64 15.20
CA GLN A 93 20.67 -5.58 15.17
C GLN A 93 20.20 -4.15 15.40
N ARG A 94 19.20 -3.70 14.64
CA ARG A 94 18.50 -2.42 14.87
C ARG A 94 17.99 -2.36 16.31
N VAL A 95 18.23 -1.23 16.97
CA VAL A 95 17.59 -0.93 18.26
C VAL A 95 16.08 -0.89 18.03
N PRO A 96 15.27 -1.55 18.88
CA PRO A 96 13.81 -1.50 18.77
C PRO A 96 13.29 -0.05 18.76
N LYS A 97 12.21 0.21 18.02
CA LYS A 97 11.68 1.57 17.84
C LYS A 97 11.23 2.18 19.16
N GLU A 98 10.67 1.35 20.02
CA GLU A 98 10.20 1.64 21.38
C GLU A 98 11.33 1.97 22.37
N ASP A 99 12.57 1.60 22.05
CA ASP A 99 13.75 1.89 22.88
C ASP A 99 14.47 3.18 22.43
N LEU A 100 13.96 3.87 21.41
CA LEU A 100 14.51 5.14 20.91
C LEU A 100 13.81 6.34 21.55
N THR A 101 14.57 7.42 21.75
CA THR A 101 14.03 8.69 22.23
C THR A 101 13.52 9.52 21.05
N TRP A 102 12.22 9.41 20.74
CA TRP A 102 11.60 10.11 19.62
C TRP A 102 11.30 11.57 19.93
N LEU A 103 11.53 12.43 18.93
CA LEU A 103 11.30 13.86 18.97
C LEU A 103 10.22 14.25 17.96
N ASP A 104 9.39 15.24 18.29
CA ASP A 104 8.47 15.85 17.35
C ASP A 104 9.19 16.84 16.40
N ASP A 105 8.44 17.53 15.53
CA ASP A 105 8.99 18.50 14.58
C ASP A 105 9.54 19.78 15.24
N ASN A 106 9.21 20.00 16.53
CA ASN A 106 9.77 21.08 17.33
C ASN A 106 11.03 20.65 18.11
N GLY A 107 11.41 19.37 18.04
CA GLY A 107 12.51 18.80 18.81
C GLY A 107 12.16 18.46 20.26
N GLU A 108 10.87 18.42 20.60
CA GLU A 108 10.39 18.02 21.92
C GLU A 108 10.22 16.50 21.99
N VAL A 109 10.49 15.91 23.16
CA VAL A 109 10.36 14.45 23.34
C VAL A 109 8.89 14.05 23.26
N ILE A 110 8.59 13.03 22.46
CA ILE A 110 7.27 12.43 22.39
C ILE A 110 7.15 11.38 23.50
N ASP A 111 6.39 11.70 24.55
CA ASP A 111 6.05 10.74 25.60
C ASP A 111 5.06 9.69 25.06
N VAL A 112 5.53 8.45 24.89
CA VAL A 112 4.70 7.33 24.41
C VAL A 112 4.02 6.64 25.60
N PRO A 113 2.70 6.79 25.79
CA PRO A 113 2.01 6.14 26.89
C PRO A 113 1.95 4.62 26.70
N GLU A 114 1.77 3.89 27.81
CA GLU A 114 1.60 2.44 27.79
C GLU A 114 0.43 2.04 26.86
N GLY A 115 0.70 1.11 25.94
CA GLY A 115 -0.29 0.63 24.96
C GLY A 115 -0.38 1.47 23.67
N ASP A 116 0.39 2.54 23.55
CA ASP A 116 0.55 3.29 22.30
C ASP A 116 1.90 2.99 21.63
N ALA A 117 2.13 3.53 20.44
CA ALA A 117 3.38 3.38 19.71
C ALA A 117 3.62 4.55 18.76
N ILE A 118 4.89 4.87 18.52
CA ILE A 118 5.27 5.82 17.47
C ILE A 118 4.89 5.26 16.09
N THR A 119 4.34 6.11 15.25
CA THR A 119 4.09 5.90 13.82
C THR A 119 4.66 7.07 13.04
N TYR A 120 4.65 6.99 11.70
CA TYR A 120 4.94 8.14 10.86
C TYR A 120 3.66 8.57 10.19
N GLU A 121 3.36 9.86 10.29
CA GLU A 121 2.22 10.48 9.65
C GLU A 121 2.67 11.43 8.56
N HIS A 122 1.91 11.47 7.45
CA HIS A 122 2.16 12.42 6.39
C HIS A 122 1.67 13.81 6.79
N ASN A 123 2.52 14.83 6.69
CA ASN A 123 2.14 16.23 6.98
C ASN A 123 0.97 16.68 6.09
N LYS A 124 1.02 16.29 4.81
CA LYS A 124 -0.14 16.33 3.91
C LYS A 124 -0.80 14.94 3.87
N PRO A 125 -2.08 14.80 4.23
CA PRO A 125 -2.77 13.51 4.20
C PRO A 125 -2.73 12.83 2.83
N VAL A 126 -2.58 11.50 2.82
CA VAL A 126 -2.51 10.69 1.58
C VAL A 126 -3.71 10.93 0.66
N VAL A 127 -4.92 11.01 1.21
CA VAL A 127 -6.15 11.28 0.45
C VAL A 127 -6.13 12.66 -0.22
N GLN A 128 -5.47 13.63 0.39
CA GLN A 128 -5.33 14.96 -0.20
C GLN A 128 -4.32 14.94 -1.35
N ASP A 129 -3.19 14.26 -1.20
CA ASP A 129 -2.27 14.08 -2.34
C ASP A 129 -2.94 13.33 -3.49
N TRP A 130 -3.71 12.27 -3.19
CA TRP A 130 -4.46 11.54 -4.20
C TRP A 130 -5.37 12.45 -5.02
N ASN A 131 -6.20 13.26 -4.35
CA ASN A 131 -7.20 14.11 -4.99
C ASN A 131 -6.56 15.23 -5.83
N GLU A 132 -5.43 15.77 -5.38
CA GLU A 132 -4.75 16.90 -6.03
C GLU A 132 -3.75 16.47 -7.11
N ASN A 133 -2.97 15.42 -6.87
CA ASN A 133 -1.84 15.03 -7.71
C ASN A 133 -1.82 13.52 -8.03
N GLY A 134 -1.96 12.66 -7.01
CA GLY A 134 -1.70 11.23 -7.11
C GLY A 134 -2.53 10.51 -8.18
N ARG A 135 -3.81 10.87 -8.32
CA ARG A 135 -4.73 10.32 -9.33
C ARG A 135 -4.43 10.74 -10.78
N PHE A 136 -3.45 11.63 -10.97
CA PHE A 136 -2.98 12.10 -12.26
C PHE A 136 -1.55 11.66 -12.56
N ASN A 137 -0.93 10.92 -11.65
CA ASN A 137 0.48 10.57 -11.69
C ASN A 137 0.71 9.06 -11.59
N THR A 138 1.92 8.65 -11.92
CA THR A 138 2.31 7.24 -11.95
C THR A 138 2.36 6.60 -10.56
N ARG A 139 2.35 5.26 -10.52
CA ARG A 139 2.60 4.53 -9.27
C ARG A 139 3.95 4.88 -8.65
N GLN A 140 4.97 5.14 -9.47
CA GLN A 140 6.28 5.57 -9.01
C GLN A 140 6.21 6.90 -8.25
N TYR A 141 5.52 7.91 -8.80
CA TYR A 141 5.30 9.18 -8.10
C TYR A 141 4.68 8.96 -6.73
N ARG A 142 3.59 8.16 -6.66
CA ARG A 142 2.90 7.89 -5.39
C ARG A 142 3.81 7.16 -4.40
N ASN A 143 4.61 6.21 -4.87
CA ASN A 143 5.59 5.51 -4.04
C ASN A 143 6.68 6.45 -3.50
N ASP A 144 7.19 7.37 -4.32
CA ASP A 144 8.23 8.32 -3.93
C ASP A 144 7.67 9.39 -2.99
N TRP A 145 6.50 9.94 -3.28
CA TRP A 145 5.78 10.88 -2.41
C TRP A 145 5.49 10.25 -1.03
N TYR A 146 5.03 9.00 -1.00
CA TYR A 146 4.72 8.30 0.25
C TYR A 146 5.95 8.12 1.15
N ASN A 147 7.14 8.00 0.56
CA ASN A 147 8.40 7.78 1.25
C ASN A 147 9.21 9.08 1.45
N ASN A 148 8.66 10.22 1.06
CA ASN A 148 9.32 11.51 1.21
C ASN A 148 9.34 11.93 2.68
N VAL A 149 10.52 11.84 3.28
CA VAL A 149 10.79 12.18 4.69
C VAL A 149 10.55 13.65 5.03
N ASP A 150 10.57 14.56 4.04
CA ASP A 150 10.25 15.98 4.25
C ASP A 150 8.73 16.20 4.42
N ASN A 151 7.92 15.19 4.10
CA ASN A 151 6.47 15.18 4.30
C ASN A 151 6.06 14.19 5.40
N LEU A 152 6.98 13.76 6.27
CA LEU A 152 6.71 12.82 7.35
C LEU A 152 7.10 13.43 8.69
N GLN A 153 6.30 13.13 9.71
CA GLN A 153 6.63 13.40 11.11
C GLN A 153 6.32 12.17 11.96
N PRO A 154 7.06 11.92 13.04
CA PRO A 154 6.66 10.93 14.03
C PRO A 154 5.43 11.42 14.79
N MET A 155 4.53 10.51 15.10
CA MET A 155 3.31 10.80 15.85
C MET A 155 2.84 9.53 16.56
N LEU A 156 2.12 9.68 17.67
CA LEU A 156 1.49 8.54 18.34
C LEU A 156 0.46 7.87 17.42
N ARG A 157 0.35 6.54 17.49
CA ARG A 157 -0.64 5.77 16.72
C ARG A 157 -2.05 6.26 17.05
N SER A 158 -2.33 6.55 18.32
CA SER A 158 -3.64 7.04 18.75
C SER A 158 -4.00 8.40 18.13
N GLU A 159 -3.03 9.30 17.99
CA GLU A 159 -3.20 10.62 17.37
C GLU A 159 -3.38 10.50 15.86
N ASN A 160 -2.54 9.69 15.20
CA ASN A 160 -2.66 9.38 13.78
C ASN A 160 -4.07 8.85 13.45
N SER A 161 -4.54 7.87 14.23
CA SER A 161 -5.87 7.29 14.06
C SER A 161 -7.00 8.32 14.22
N ARG A 162 -6.84 9.35 15.06
CA ARG A 162 -7.82 10.43 15.24
C ARG A 162 -7.79 11.42 14.08
N GLY A 163 -6.60 11.79 13.60
CA GLY A 163 -6.43 12.71 12.48
C GLY A 163 -7.09 12.20 11.20
N GLY A 164 -6.91 10.92 10.88
CA GLY A 164 -7.56 10.31 9.72
C GLY A 164 -9.10 10.33 9.78
N ALA A 165 -9.67 10.15 10.97
CA ALA A 165 -11.12 10.09 11.16
C ALA A 165 -11.81 11.47 11.03
N THR A 166 -11.11 12.56 11.33
CA THR A 166 -11.70 13.91 11.38
C THR A 166 -11.63 14.67 10.06
N LEU A 167 -10.80 14.25 9.10
CA LEU A 167 -10.60 14.96 7.84
C LEU A 167 -11.83 14.95 6.91
N GLY A 168 -12.68 13.93 6.99
CA GLY A 168 -13.91 13.83 6.16
C GLY A 168 -13.68 13.73 4.65
N LEU A 169 -12.42 13.69 4.20
CA LEU A 169 -12.04 13.59 2.79
C LEU A 169 -12.28 12.17 2.27
N ARG A 170 -12.66 12.08 1.00
CA ARG A 170 -12.81 10.82 0.27
C ARG A 170 -11.87 10.80 -0.92
N TYR A 171 -11.44 9.60 -1.30
CA TYR A 171 -10.66 9.40 -2.50
C TYR A 171 -11.55 9.65 -3.71
N GLU A 172 -11.14 10.58 -4.58
CA GLU A 172 -11.75 10.74 -5.88
C GLU A 172 -11.59 9.46 -6.70
N GLN A 173 -12.64 9.07 -7.41
CA GLN A 173 -12.64 7.81 -8.14
C GLN A 173 -12.18 7.98 -9.60
N GLU A 174 -12.12 9.21 -10.09
CA GLU A 174 -11.66 9.52 -11.43
C GLU A 174 -10.13 9.74 -11.46
N THR A 175 -9.48 9.15 -12.45
CA THR A 175 -8.04 9.32 -12.73
C THR A 175 -7.85 10.07 -14.04
N GLY A 176 -6.67 10.65 -14.27
CA GLY A 176 -6.36 11.31 -15.54
C GLY A 176 -5.15 10.73 -16.26
N ASP A 177 -4.77 11.35 -17.38
CA ASP A 177 -3.89 10.80 -18.43
C ASP A 177 -2.50 10.30 -17.98
N GLY A 178 -2.02 10.68 -16.80
CA GLY A 178 -0.74 10.22 -16.23
C GLY A 178 -0.84 9.10 -15.19
N TYR A 179 -2.06 8.63 -14.87
CA TYR A 179 -2.26 7.62 -13.85
C TYR A 179 -1.80 6.23 -14.29
N THR A 180 -1.05 5.55 -13.41
CA THR A 180 -0.79 4.11 -13.52
C THR A 180 -1.10 3.39 -12.20
N ALA A 181 -1.70 2.20 -12.30
CA ALA A 181 -2.06 1.37 -11.15
C ALA A 181 -0.87 0.54 -10.62
N SER A 182 0.11 0.24 -11.47
CA SER A 182 1.33 -0.55 -11.20
C SER A 182 2.57 0.12 -11.76
#